data_AF-A0A349K0S8-F1
#
_entry.id   AF-A0A349K0S8-F1
#
_cell.length_a   1.000
_cell.length_b   1.000
_cell.length_c   1.000
_cell.angle_alpha   90.00
_cell.angle_beta   90.00
_cell.angle_gamma   90.00
#
_symmetry.space_group_name_H-M   'P 1'
#
loop_
_entity.id
_entity.type
_entity.pdbx_description
1 polymer ?
#
loop_
_entity_poly.entity_id
_entity_poly.type
_entity_poly.pdbx_seq_one_letter_code
_entity_poly.pdbx_strand_id
1 'polypeptide(L)'
;MKLYLCILTVLVLPTSPLCGWQKEVTTGKPGPFLKKLQPVHLSFELNWDGKINSGNLNLLFDRKDSRYPHYIITQIYGGSTGVAKGLFPYDCNFTSFLRKDDLRPAMFTAIETNSDERRETNNWYRSTVTSKEVTTPHRKGKAPKTKKTTFTFSKAPVYDLASAFLYIRSLDLKVGQETVMVLHPFASPYLARIKVLRREIHRGLKCLRMDLKLQKIGPGGNLLGYDKMKTTTMWFSDDHERLPVELRSKVFIGDVRAVLVGKKYL
;
A
#
# COMPACT_ATOMS: atom_id res chain seq x y z
N MET A 1 16.81 -27.91 57.15
CA MET A 1 16.82 -26.55 56.58
C MET A 1 17.54 -26.62 55.23
N LYS A 2 16.81 -26.86 54.12
CA LYS A 2 17.41 -27.00 52.78
C LYS A 2 17.11 -25.73 51.98
N LEU A 3 18.17 -24.98 51.70
CA LEU A 3 18.18 -23.73 50.94
C LEU A 3 18.01 -24.06 49.45
N TYR A 4 16.89 -23.71 48.84
CA TYR A 4 16.69 -23.88 47.39
C TYR A 4 17.31 -22.70 46.64
N LEU A 5 18.39 -23.00 45.91
CA LEU A 5 19.10 -22.12 45.00
C LEU A 5 18.22 -21.85 43.77
N CYS A 6 17.63 -20.65 43.65
CA CYS A 6 16.92 -20.23 42.45
C CYS A 6 17.93 -19.87 41.35
N ILE A 7 18.15 -20.79 40.41
CA ILE A 7 18.88 -20.51 39.17
C ILE A 7 17.94 -19.74 38.23
N LEU A 8 18.18 -18.44 38.11
CA LEU A 8 17.58 -17.61 37.07
C LEU A 8 18.12 -18.06 35.71
N THR A 9 17.34 -18.87 35.00
CA THR A 9 17.58 -19.20 33.60
C THR A 9 17.23 -17.98 32.75
N VAL A 10 18.25 -17.23 32.35
CA VAL A 10 18.11 -16.17 31.34
C VAL A 10 17.75 -16.83 30.03
N LEU A 11 16.48 -16.71 29.63
CA LEU A 11 15.98 -17.18 28.35
C LEU A 11 16.56 -16.28 27.25
N VAL A 12 17.71 -16.67 26.68
CA VAL A 12 18.25 -16.02 25.48
C VAL A 12 17.37 -16.44 24.31
N LEU A 13 16.38 -15.59 23.97
CA LEU A 13 15.58 -15.77 22.78
C LEU A 13 16.50 -15.74 21.55
N PRO A 14 16.47 -16.74 20.67
CA PRO A 14 17.28 -16.73 19.45
C PRO A 14 16.83 -15.54 18.59
N THR A 15 17.69 -14.52 18.51
CA THR A 15 17.48 -13.43 17.57
C THR A 15 17.81 -13.98 16.19
N SER A 16 16.80 -14.31 15.40
CA SER A 16 17.01 -14.60 13.99
C SER A 16 17.78 -13.40 13.39
N PRO A 17 18.88 -13.63 12.65
CA PRO A 17 19.66 -12.54 12.10
C PRO A 17 18.75 -11.64 11.26
N LEU A 18 18.74 -10.35 11.61
CA LEU A 18 17.98 -9.34 10.87
C LEU A 18 18.34 -9.42 9.39
N CYS A 19 17.34 -9.63 8.54
CA CYS A 19 17.54 -9.53 7.09
C CYS A 19 18.11 -8.15 6.77
N GLY A 20 19.22 -8.08 6.04
CA GLY A 20 20.00 -6.85 5.84
C GLY A 20 19.17 -5.66 5.36
N TRP A 21 18.22 -5.90 4.47
CA TRP A 21 17.33 -4.87 3.91
C TRP A 21 16.47 -4.17 4.96
N GLN A 22 16.19 -4.77 6.12
CA GLN A 22 15.43 -4.09 7.18
C GLN A 22 16.18 -2.88 7.74
N LYS A 23 17.52 -2.85 7.63
CA LYS A 23 18.33 -1.69 8.02
C LYS A 23 18.22 -0.52 7.03
N GLU A 24 17.80 -0.81 5.79
CA GLU A 24 17.64 0.18 4.73
C GLU A 24 16.27 0.88 4.80
N VAL A 25 15.31 0.29 5.52
CA VAL A 25 13.95 0.82 5.62
C VAL A 25 13.96 2.21 6.27
N THR A 26 13.26 3.14 5.63
CA THR A 26 13.04 4.50 6.12
C THR A 26 12.11 4.44 7.33
N THR A 27 12.61 4.83 8.51
CA THR A 27 11.89 4.74 9.79
C THR A 27 11.49 6.09 10.38
N GLY A 28 11.78 7.19 9.69
CA GLY A 28 11.45 8.54 10.15
C GLY A 28 9.96 8.71 10.43
N LYS A 29 9.60 9.55 11.41
CA LYS A 29 8.20 9.95 11.62
C LYS A 29 7.68 10.72 10.40
N PRO A 30 6.36 10.72 10.15
CA PRO A 30 5.78 11.58 9.13
C PRO A 30 6.30 13.02 9.25
N GLY A 31 6.78 13.57 8.13
CA GLY A 31 7.37 14.90 8.13
C GLY A 31 6.33 16.03 8.22
N PRO A 32 6.77 17.29 8.39
CA PRO A 32 5.90 18.43 8.64
C PRO A 32 5.03 18.82 7.43
N PHE A 33 5.20 18.20 6.27
CA PHE A 33 4.43 18.50 5.07
C PHE A 33 2.95 18.09 5.20
N LEU A 34 2.64 17.12 6.08
CA LEU A 34 1.29 16.63 6.34
C LEU A 34 0.77 17.10 7.71
N LYS A 35 0.93 18.38 8.04
CA LYS A 35 0.47 18.98 9.32
C LYS A 35 -1.04 18.85 9.57
N LYS A 36 -1.86 18.91 8.52
CA LYS A 36 -3.31 18.73 8.60
C LYS A 36 -3.79 18.01 7.33
N LEU A 37 -4.13 16.73 7.46
CA LEU A 37 -4.82 16.01 6.41
C LEU A 37 -6.22 16.60 6.26
N GLN A 38 -6.48 17.27 5.13
CA GLN A 38 -7.82 17.70 4.77
C GLN A 38 -8.58 16.48 4.22
N PRO A 39 -9.82 16.23 4.67
CA PRO A 39 -10.69 15.28 4.02
C PRO A 39 -10.80 15.61 2.52
N VAL A 40 -10.48 14.63 1.68
CA VAL A 40 -10.43 14.85 0.23
C VAL A 40 -10.80 13.58 -0.51
N HIS A 41 -11.59 13.74 -1.56
CA HIS A 41 -11.89 12.73 -2.56
C HIS A 41 -11.11 13.05 -3.84
N LEU A 42 -10.25 12.12 -4.23
CA LEU A 42 -9.51 12.12 -5.48
C LEU A 42 -10.14 11.10 -6.43
N SER A 43 -10.40 11.51 -7.66
CA SER A 43 -10.94 10.67 -8.73
C SER A 43 -9.88 10.46 -9.80
N PHE A 44 -9.67 9.20 -10.18
CA PHE A 44 -8.71 8.79 -11.20
C PHE A 44 -9.41 8.07 -12.34
N GLU A 45 -8.99 8.39 -13.55
CA GLU A 45 -9.26 7.58 -14.72
C GLU A 45 -8.15 6.54 -14.89
N LEU A 46 -8.54 5.28 -15.15
CA LEU A 46 -7.61 4.23 -15.51
C LEU A 46 -7.60 4.08 -17.03
N ASN A 47 -6.42 3.90 -17.60
CA ASN A 47 -6.25 3.86 -19.05
C ASN A 47 -5.18 2.86 -19.49
N TRP A 48 -5.45 2.15 -20.60
CA TRP A 48 -4.49 1.30 -21.30
C TRP A 48 -3.83 2.04 -22.45
N ASP A 49 -2.50 2.02 -22.47
CA ASP A 49 -1.63 2.71 -23.44
C ASP A 49 -1.95 4.21 -23.60
N GLY A 50 -2.66 4.80 -22.63
CA GLY A 50 -3.15 6.18 -22.72
C GLY A 50 -4.28 6.40 -23.74
N LYS A 51 -4.85 5.36 -24.34
CA LYS A 51 -5.82 5.46 -25.45
C LYS A 51 -7.20 4.92 -25.11
N ILE A 52 -7.28 3.91 -24.25
CA ILE A 52 -8.53 3.22 -23.93
C ILE A 52 -8.81 3.46 -22.46
N ASN A 53 -9.91 4.15 -22.14
CA ASN A 53 -10.42 4.19 -20.77
C ASN A 53 -10.75 2.76 -20.35
N SER A 54 -10.06 2.31 -19.30
CA SER A 54 -10.13 0.94 -18.81
C SER A 54 -10.80 0.82 -17.45
N GLY A 55 -11.16 1.94 -16.82
CA GLY A 55 -11.75 1.95 -15.48
C GLY A 55 -11.66 3.28 -14.77
N ASN A 56 -12.09 3.27 -13.52
CA ASN A 56 -11.96 4.41 -12.60
C ASN A 56 -11.46 3.94 -11.23
N LEU A 57 -10.80 4.83 -10.51
CA LEU A 57 -10.34 4.60 -9.15
C LEU A 57 -10.58 5.86 -8.31
N ASN A 58 -11.09 5.69 -7.10
CA ASN A 58 -11.43 6.76 -6.18
C ASN A 58 -10.66 6.56 -4.88
N LEU A 59 -10.03 7.62 -4.39
CA LEU A 59 -9.33 7.63 -3.11
C LEU A 59 -9.99 8.68 -2.22
N LEU A 60 -10.55 8.26 -1.09
CA LEU A 60 -11.13 9.13 -0.08
C LEU A 60 -10.23 9.09 1.16
N PHE A 61 -9.80 10.25 1.61
CA PHE A 61 -9.01 10.42 2.82
C PHE A 61 -9.83 11.05 3.94
N ASP A 62 -9.58 10.58 5.16
CA ASP A 62 -10.16 11.10 6.40
C ASP A 62 -11.70 11.15 6.41
N ARG A 63 -12.34 10.07 5.93
CA ARG A 63 -13.78 9.87 6.05
C ARG A 63 -14.14 9.77 7.54
N LYS A 64 -15.04 10.60 8.02
CA LYS A 64 -15.50 10.56 9.42
C LYS A 64 -16.46 9.39 9.63
N ASP A 65 -16.25 8.66 10.72
CA ASP A 65 -17.14 7.59 11.18
C ASP A 65 -17.13 7.59 12.71
N SER A 66 -18.28 7.85 13.32
CA SER A 66 -18.40 8.00 14.78
C SER A 66 -18.08 6.71 15.55
N ARG A 67 -18.13 5.55 14.88
CA ARG A 67 -17.76 4.26 15.46
C ARG A 67 -16.25 4.08 15.63
N TYR A 68 -15.46 4.89 14.92
CA TYR A 68 -14.00 4.78 14.85
C TYR A 68 -13.32 6.15 15.05
N PRO A 69 -13.63 6.88 16.13
CA PRO A 69 -13.24 8.29 16.28
C PRO A 69 -11.72 8.49 16.40
N HIS A 70 -10.98 7.44 16.75
CA HIS A 70 -9.53 7.46 16.92
C HIS A 70 -8.72 7.16 15.65
N TYR A 71 -9.38 6.77 14.56
CA TYR A 71 -8.72 6.43 13.30
C TYR A 71 -8.95 7.50 12.24
N ILE A 72 -7.98 7.66 11.34
CA ILE A 72 -8.19 8.24 10.02
C ILE A 72 -8.66 7.09 9.14
N ILE A 73 -9.88 7.18 8.62
CA ILE A 73 -10.41 6.17 7.70
C ILE A 73 -10.18 6.64 6.28
N THR A 74 -9.59 5.77 5.48
CA THR A 74 -9.42 5.99 4.05
C THR A 74 -10.12 4.88 3.27
N GLN A 75 -10.63 5.21 2.09
CA GLN A 75 -11.21 4.23 1.18
C GLN A 75 -10.61 4.37 -0.20
N ILE A 76 -10.30 3.23 -0.81
CA ILE A 76 -9.86 3.15 -2.19
C ILE A 76 -10.83 2.21 -2.90
N TYR A 77 -11.59 2.70 -3.87
CA TYR A 77 -12.54 1.86 -4.60
C TYR A 77 -12.57 2.20 -6.07
N GLY A 78 -12.86 1.22 -6.90
CA GLY A 78 -12.82 1.37 -8.34
C GLY A 78 -13.17 0.08 -9.06
N GLY A 79 -13.06 0.11 -10.36
CA GLY A 79 -13.35 -1.05 -11.20
C GLY A 79 -13.05 -0.75 -12.66
N SER A 80 -13.01 -1.82 -13.45
CA SER A 80 -12.95 -1.67 -14.90
C SER A 80 -14.28 -1.16 -15.46
N THR A 81 -14.26 -0.54 -16.63
CA THR A 81 -15.43 0.05 -17.29
C THR A 81 -15.41 -0.26 -18.79
N GLY A 82 -16.56 -0.07 -19.47
CA GLY A 82 -16.67 -0.19 -20.92
C GLY A 82 -16.12 -1.51 -21.49
N VAL A 83 -15.37 -1.42 -22.59
CA VAL A 83 -14.77 -2.57 -23.27
C VAL A 83 -13.79 -3.31 -22.36
N ALA A 84 -13.03 -2.59 -21.52
CA ALA A 84 -12.10 -3.21 -20.58
C ALA A 84 -12.81 -4.06 -19.52
N LYS A 85 -14.02 -3.67 -19.07
CA LYS A 85 -14.85 -4.51 -18.18
C LYS A 85 -15.24 -5.82 -18.84
N GLY A 86 -15.56 -5.80 -20.14
CA GLY A 86 -15.88 -7.01 -20.90
C GLY A 86 -14.72 -8.00 -21.00
N LEU A 87 -13.49 -7.49 -21.18
CA LEU A 87 -12.28 -8.31 -21.32
C LEU A 87 -11.67 -8.74 -19.98
N PHE A 88 -11.66 -7.82 -19.01
CA PHE A 88 -11.02 -7.97 -17.70
C PHE A 88 -11.93 -7.36 -16.62
N PRO A 89 -13.04 -8.02 -16.28
CA PRO A 89 -13.92 -7.53 -15.25
C PRO A 89 -13.21 -7.53 -13.91
N TYR A 90 -13.19 -6.36 -13.26
CA TYR A 90 -12.58 -6.19 -11.96
C TYR A 90 -13.32 -5.09 -11.19
N ASP A 91 -13.54 -5.30 -9.90
CA ASP A 91 -14.01 -4.30 -8.94
C ASP A 91 -13.20 -4.43 -7.65
N CYS A 92 -12.90 -3.29 -7.02
CA CYS A 92 -12.20 -3.26 -5.74
C CYS A 92 -12.82 -2.26 -4.77
N ASN A 93 -12.74 -2.60 -3.49
CA ASN A 93 -13.04 -1.72 -2.38
C ASN A 93 -12.12 -2.05 -1.21
N PHE A 94 -11.26 -1.10 -0.87
CA PHE A 94 -10.29 -1.19 0.20
C PHE A 94 -10.60 -0.12 1.24
N THR A 95 -10.54 -0.48 2.51
CA THR A 95 -10.68 0.46 3.62
C THR A 95 -9.51 0.28 4.59
N SER A 96 -8.81 1.38 4.86
CA SER A 96 -7.72 1.42 5.84
C SER A 96 -8.11 2.25 7.05
N PHE A 97 -7.76 1.75 8.22
CA PHE A 97 -7.89 2.44 9.50
C PHE A 97 -6.49 2.81 9.98
N LEU A 98 -6.16 4.09 9.90
CA LEU A 98 -4.82 4.59 10.17
C LEU A 98 -4.76 5.26 11.53
N ARG A 99 -3.66 5.06 12.27
CA ARG A 99 -3.44 5.77 13.53
C ARG A 99 -3.06 7.22 13.24
N LYS A 100 -3.57 8.15 14.06
CA LYS A 100 -3.40 9.59 13.86
C LYS A 100 -1.98 10.09 14.15
N ASP A 101 -1.24 9.37 14.99
CA ASP A 101 0.09 9.75 15.48
C ASP A 101 1.20 9.46 14.46
N ASP A 102 1.13 8.32 13.78
CA ASP A 102 2.20 7.84 12.88
C ASP A 102 1.73 7.52 11.46
N LEU A 103 0.44 7.69 11.16
CA LEU A 103 -0.22 7.38 9.88
C LEU A 103 -0.12 5.90 9.47
N ARG A 104 0.37 5.02 10.33
CA ARG A 104 0.50 3.60 10.03
C ARG A 104 -0.86 2.92 10.16
N PRO A 105 -1.07 1.82 9.42
CA PRO A 105 -2.32 1.10 9.50
C PRO A 105 -2.43 0.42 10.86
N ALA A 106 -3.64 0.36 11.39
CA ALA A 106 -4.04 -0.54 12.47
C ALA A 106 -4.82 -1.73 11.89
N MET A 107 -5.64 -1.47 10.87
CA MET A 107 -6.43 -2.47 10.17
C MET A 107 -6.60 -2.10 8.70
N PHE A 108 -6.61 -3.11 7.84
CA PHE A 108 -6.92 -2.98 6.43
C PHE A 108 -7.92 -4.07 6.06
N THR A 109 -8.96 -3.69 5.31
CA THR A 109 -9.89 -4.63 4.70
C THR A 109 -9.95 -4.37 3.20
N ALA A 110 -9.95 -5.42 2.41
CA ALA A 110 -10.05 -5.36 0.96
C ALA A 110 -11.04 -6.37 0.45
N ILE A 111 -11.81 -5.94 -0.54
CA ILE A 111 -12.68 -6.77 -1.34
C ILE A 111 -12.27 -6.55 -2.78
N GLU A 112 -11.93 -7.63 -3.46
CA GLU A 112 -11.65 -7.67 -4.90
C GLU A 112 -12.62 -8.65 -5.55
N THR A 113 -13.14 -8.34 -6.72
CA THR A 113 -13.99 -9.25 -7.49
C THR A 113 -13.56 -9.21 -8.94
N ASN A 114 -13.34 -10.38 -9.54
CA ASN A 114 -13.04 -10.52 -10.97
C ASN A 114 -14.01 -11.52 -11.62
N SER A 115 -13.75 -11.95 -12.85
CA SER A 115 -14.61 -12.93 -13.57
C SER A 115 -14.74 -14.27 -12.85
N ASP A 116 -13.72 -14.67 -12.10
CA ASP A 116 -13.55 -16.05 -11.63
C ASP A 116 -13.86 -16.18 -10.14
N GLU A 117 -13.60 -15.13 -9.36
CA GLU A 117 -13.63 -15.17 -7.91
C GLU A 117 -13.84 -13.79 -7.26
N ARG A 118 -14.34 -13.86 -6.03
CA ARG A 118 -14.31 -12.78 -5.05
C ARG A 118 -13.25 -13.08 -4.00
N ARG A 119 -12.44 -12.09 -3.66
CA ARG A 119 -11.41 -12.18 -2.62
C ARG A 119 -11.64 -11.15 -1.53
N GLU A 120 -11.60 -11.60 -0.29
CA GLU A 120 -11.73 -10.75 0.89
C GLU A 120 -10.49 -10.89 1.77
N THR A 121 -9.75 -9.80 1.94
CA THR A 121 -8.52 -9.76 2.73
C THR A 121 -8.68 -8.84 3.93
N ASN A 122 -8.35 -9.35 5.11
CA ASN A 122 -8.34 -8.57 6.35
C ASN A 122 -6.96 -8.69 6.99
N ASN A 123 -6.33 -7.53 7.24
CA ASN A 123 -5.05 -7.44 7.90
C ASN A 123 -5.16 -6.64 9.19
N TRP A 124 -4.45 -7.10 10.22
CA TRP A 124 -4.30 -6.40 11.50
C TRP A 124 -2.82 -6.12 11.74
N TYR A 125 -2.50 -4.86 12.01
CA TYR A 125 -1.12 -4.38 12.13
C TYR A 125 -0.86 -4.02 13.59
N ARG A 126 -0.28 -4.97 14.33
CA ARG A 126 0.24 -4.76 15.69
C ARG A 126 1.76 -4.90 15.65
N SER A 127 2.39 -5.31 16.75
CA SER A 127 3.80 -5.73 16.76
C SER A 127 4.05 -6.90 15.80
N THR A 128 3.05 -7.75 15.63
CA THR A 128 2.98 -8.80 14.62
C THR A 128 1.82 -8.50 13.67
N VAL A 129 2.07 -8.63 12.37
CA VAL A 129 1.03 -8.49 11.34
C VAL A 129 0.36 -9.84 11.14
N THR A 130 -0.97 -9.84 11.19
CA THR A 130 -1.79 -11.02 10.87
C THR A 130 -2.65 -10.69 9.65
N SER A 131 -2.67 -11.59 8.67
CA SER A 131 -3.45 -11.48 7.44
C SER A 131 -4.35 -12.70 7.28
N LYS A 132 -5.61 -12.47 6.91
CA LYS A 132 -6.57 -13.50 6.51
C LYS A 132 -7.15 -13.12 5.15
N GLU A 133 -6.96 -13.99 4.18
CA GLU A 133 -7.52 -13.87 2.84
C GLU A 133 -8.49 -15.03 2.60
N VAL A 134 -9.70 -14.72 2.14
CA VAL A 134 -10.72 -15.70 1.75
C VAL A 134 -11.01 -15.50 0.27
N THR A 135 -10.81 -16.54 -0.51
CA THR A 135 -11.09 -16.57 -1.94
C THR A 135 -12.30 -17.44 -2.20
N THR A 136 -13.35 -16.86 -2.77
CA THR A 136 -14.63 -17.50 -3.09
C THR A 136 -14.81 -17.56 -4.60
N PRO A 137 -14.66 -18.73 -5.23
CA PRO A 137 -14.88 -18.88 -6.66
C PRO A 137 -16.35 -18.63 -7.06
N HIS A 138 -16.60 -18.03 -8.22
CA HIS A 138 -17.95 -17.87 -8.76
C HIS A 138 -18.52 -19.17 -9.36
N ARG A 139 -17.64 -20.08 -9.78
CA ARG A 139 -18.04 -21.39 -10.30
C ARG A 139 -18.71 -22.21 -9.20
N LYS A 140 -20.00 -22.54 -9.41
CA LYS A 140 -20.78 -23.42 -8.54
C LYS A 140 -20.04 -24.75 -8.28
N GLY A 141 -20.08 -25.22 -7.04
CA GLY A 141 -19.45 -26.47 -6.61
C GLY A 141 -17.98 -26.37 -6.20
N LYS A 142 -17.32 -25.21 -6.36
CA LYS A 142 -15.98 -24.98 -5.78
C LYS A 142 -16.11 -24.30 -4.40
N ALA A 143 -15.51 -24.92 -3.38
CA ALA A 143 -15.50 -24.38 -2.03
C ALA A 143 -14.56 -23.16 -1.91
N PRO A 144 -14.88 -22.18 -1.04
CA PRO A 144 -13.97 -21.10 -0.70
C PRO A 144 -12.65 -21.61 -0.11
N LYS A 145 -11.56 -20.90 -0.38
CA LYS A 145 -10.23 -21.17 0.19
C LYS A 145 -9.85 -20.06 1.16
N THR A 146 -9.30 -20.43 2.31
CA THR A 146 -8.78 -19.46 3.29
C THR A 146 -7.28 -19.60 3.42
N LYS A 147 -6.58 -18.47 3.33
CA LYS A 147 -5.15 -18.35 3.62
C LYS A 147 -4.96 -17.45 4.84
N LYS A 148 -4.15 -17.90 5.79
CA LYS A 148 -3.73 -17.10 6.94
C LYS A 148 -2.22 -16.93 6.91
N THR A 149 -1.73 -15.75 7.24
CA THR A 149 -0.29 -15.47 7.28
C THR A 149 0.00 -14.54 8.44
N THR A 150 1.10 -14.80 9.14
CA THR A 150 1.55 -14.02 10.28
C THR A 150 3.03 -13.74 10.12
N PHE A 151 3.46 -12.49 10.30
CA PHE A 151 4.87 -12.11 10.20
C PHE A 151 5.18 -10.87 11.03
N THR A 152 6.47 -10.68 11.31
CA THR A 152 6.98 -9.54 12.08
C THR A 152 8.27 -9.03 11.43
N PHE A 153 8.43 -7.72 11.38
CA PHE A 153 9.70 -7.08 11.04
C PHE A 153 10.07 -6.11 12.14
N SER A 154 11.08 -6.44 12.94
CA SER A 154 11.41 -5.69 14.17
C SER A 154 11.99 -4.30 13.90
N LYS A 155 12.56 -4.07 12.71
CA LYS A 155 13.14 -2.77 12.32
C LYS A 155 12.46 -2.11 11.12
N ALA A 156 11.39 -2.70 10.59
CA ALA A 156 10.72 -2.20 9.40
C ALA A 156 9.23 -2.00 9.66
N PRO A 157 8.75 -0.74 9.75
CA PRO A 157 7.33 -0.44 9.77
C PRO A 157 6.63 -0.99 8.53
N VAL A 158 5.43 -1.51 8.72
CA VAL A 158 4.61 -2.08 7.65
C VAL A 158 3.47 -1.13 7.33
N TYR A 159 3.30 -0.83 6.04
CA TYR A 159 2.28 0.06 5.51
C TYR A 159 1.33 -0.71 4.59
N ASP A 160 0.05 -0.33 4.60
CA ASP A 160 -0.88 -0.65 3.52
C ASP A 160 -0.82 0.42 2.42
N LEU A 161 -1.67 0.32 1.39
CA LEU A 161 -1.64 1.26 0.25
C LEU A 161 -1.89 2.71 0.68
N ALA A 162 -2.90 2.95 1.53
CA ALA A 162 -3.29 4.31 1.89
C ALA A 162 -2.32 4.95 2.88
N SER A 163 -1.86 4.19 3.88
CA SER A 163 -0.83 4.65 4.83
C SER A 163 0.50 4.92 4.15
N ALA A 164 0.94 4.07 3.22
CA ALA A 164 2.16 4.30 2.46
C ALA A 164 2.06 5.59 1.66
N PHE A 165 0.92 5.80 0.99
CA PHE A 165 0.67 6.99 0.23
C PHE A 165 0.70 8.25 1.09
N LEU A 166 0.02 8.28 2.24
CA LEU A 166 0.07 9.41 3.17
C LEU A 166 1.47 9.60 3.77
N TYR A 167 2.19 8.51 4.06
CA TYR A 167 3.56 8.60 4.56
C TYR A 167 4.48 9.27 3.53
N ILE A 168 4.46 8.84 2.26
CA ILE A 168 5.25 9.45 1.17
C ILE A 168 4.96 10.95 1.05
N ARG A 169 3.67 11.34 1.11
CA ARG A 169 3.24 12.75 1.08
C ARG A 169 3.81 13.60 2.21
N SER A 170 4.14 12.97 3.35
CA SER A 170 4.69 13.67 4.51
C SER A 170 6.19 13.90 4.43
N LEU A 171 6.89 13.17 3.54
CA LEU A 171 8.34 13.22 3.46
C LEU A 171 8.84 14.45 2.70
N ASP A 172 10.07 14.86 3.03
CA ASP A 172 10.83 15.82 2.23
C ASP A 172 11.37 15.09 0.98
N LEU A 173 10.61 15.11 -0.12
CA LEU A 173 10.90 14.38 -1.35
C LEU A 173 11.95 15.12 -2.21
N LYS A 174 13.20 15.17 -1.74
CA LYS A 174 14.34 15.78 -2.46
C LYS A 174 14.75 14.92 -3.65
N VAL A 175 15.20 15.56 -4.73
CA VAL A 175 15.76 14.86 -5.89
C VAL A 175 16.95 13.99 -5.46
N GLY A 176 17.00 12.76 -5.94
CA GLY A 176 18.01 11.76 -5.59
C GLY A 176 17.69 10.95 -4.34
N GLN A 177 16.75 11.40 -3.50
CA GLN A 177 16.37 10.70 -2.27
C GLN A 177 15.62 9.40 -2.59
N GLU A 178 16.00 8.33 -1.90
CA GLU A 178 15.30 7.05 -1.93
C GLU A 178 14.56 6.83 -0.60
N THR A 179 13.30 6.43 -0.71
CA THR A 179 12.49 5.94 0.42
C THR A 179 12.32 4.44 0.26
N VAL A 180 12.68 3.69 1.30
CA VAL A 180 12.53 2.23 1.34
C VAL A 180 11.49 1.89 2.39
N MET A 181 10.47 1.13 2.03
CA MET A 181 9.37 0.79 2.95
C MET A 181 8.79 -0.60 2.69
N VAL A 182 8.16 -1.16 3.71
CA VAL A 182 7.44 -2.43 3.58
C VAL A 182 5.97 -2.15 3.27
N LEU A 183 5.52 -2.59 2.10
CA LEU A 183 4.12 -2.56 1.68
C LEU A 183 3.47 -3.93 1.89
N HIS A 184 2.32 -3.96 2.55
CA HIS A 184 1.52 -5.17 2.76
C HIS A 184 0.02 -4.84 2.71
N PRO A 185 -0.58 -4.65 1.53
CA PRO A 185 -2.02 -4.54 1.43
C PRO A 185 -2.73 -5.90 1.34
N PHE A 186 -2.13 -6.90 0.69
CA PHE A 186 -2.79 -8.20 0.46
C PHE A 186 -2.06 -9.33 1.19
N ALA A 187 -2.16 -10.58 0.73
CA ALA A 187 -1.60 -11.74 1.43
C ALA A 187 -0.06 -11.90 1.38
N SER A 188 0.70 -10.90 0.93
CA SER A 188 2.17 -10.96 0.90
C SER A 188 2.80 -9.58 1.07
N PRO A 189 3.90 -9.47 1.84
CA PRO A 189 4.62 -8.22 1.99
C PRO A 189 5.58 -8.02 0.81
N TYR A 190 5.86 -6.75 0.51
CA TYR A 190 6.76 -6.29 -0.52
C TYR A 190 7.70 -5.23 0.05
N LEU A 191 8.95 -5.26 -0.38
CA LEU A 191 9.87 -4.14 -0.18
C LEU A 191 9.71 -3.18 -1.36
N ALA A 192 9.31 -1.95 -1.06
CA ALA A 192 9.21 -0.88 -2.03
C ALA A 192 10.39 0.06 -1.90
N ARG A 193 11.02 0.38 -3.03
CA ARG A 193 12.04 1.43 -3.15
C ARG A 193 11.52 2.50 -4.09
N ILE A 194 11.45 3.72 -3.59
CA ILE A 194 10.88 4.87 -4.28
C ILE A 194 11.96 5.94 -4.36
N LYS A 195 12.47 6.23 -5.55
CA LYS A 195 13.49 7.26 -5.75
C LYS A 195 12.89 8.46 -6.46
N VAL A 196 13.13 9.65 -5.89
CA VAL A 196 12.79 10.91 -6.55
C VAL A 196 13.82 11.17 -7.65
N LEU A 197 13.38 11.12 -8.90
CA LEU A 197 14.28 11.22 -10.05
C LEU A 197 14.58 12.67 -10.40
N ARG A 198 13.53 13.51 -10.49
CA ARG A 198 13.65 14.93 -10.86
C ARG A 198 12.32 15.66 -10.66
N ARG A 199 12.38 16.99 -10.80
CA ARG A 199 11.22 17.87 -10.97
C ARG A 199 10.96 18.07 -12.45
N GLU A 200 9.70 18.02 -12.87
CA GLU A 200 9.29 18.31 -14.25
C GLU A 200 7.86 18.85 -14.29
N ILE A 201 7.48 19.50 -15.40
CA ILE A 201 6.08 19.78 -15.68
C ILE A 201 5.45 18.51 -16.25
N HIS A 202 4.43 17.99 -15.59
CA HIS A 202 3.66 16.83 -16.04
C HIS A 202 2.18 17.15 -15.98
N ARG A 203 1.46 16.97 -17.08
CA ARG A 203 0.03 17.33 -17.21
C ARG A 203 -0.28 18.77 -16.77
N GLY A 204 0.61 19.72 -17.12
CA GLY A 204 0.47 21.14 -16.79
C GLY A 204 0.76 21.49 -15.32
N LEU A 205 1.16 20.54 -14.49
CA LEU A 205 1.49 20.76 -13.08
C LEU A 205 2.99 20.55 -12.82
N LYS A 206 3.56 21.36 -11.93
CA LYS A 206 4.90 21.07 -11.37
C LYS A 206 4.80 19.77 -10.58
N CYS A 207 5.62 18.78 -10.94
CA CYS A 207 5.57 17.45 -10.36
C CYS A 207 6.96 16.92 -9.98
N LEU A 208 6.96 16.03 -9.00
CA LEU A 208 8.05 15.13 -8.65
C LEU A 208 7.86 13.83 -9.41
N ARG A 209 8.75 13.56 -10.36
CA ARG A 209 8.79 12.24 -11.01
C ARG A 209 9.59 11.28 -10.14
N MET A 210 8.99 10.14 -9.81
CA MET A 210 9.58 9.11 -8.98
C MET A 210 9.55 7.76 -9.68
N ASP A 211 10.55 6.92 -9.45
CA ASP A 211 10.44 5.50 -9.77
C ASP A 211 9.85 4.71 -8.58
N LEU A 212 9.30 3.54 -8.87
CA LEU A 212 8.94 2.56 -7.86
C LEU A 212 9.43 1.19 -8.31
N LYS A 213 10.21 0.55 -7.44
CA LYS A 213 10.65 -0.84 -7.57
C LYS A 213 10.09 -1.66 -6.43
N LEU A 214 9.51 -2.82 -6.76
CA LEU A 214 9.01 -3.77 -5.77
C LEU A 214 9.80 -5.07 -5.82
N GLN A 215 10.06 -5.63 -4.63
CA GLN A 215 10.51 -7.00 -4.45
C GLN A 215 9.56 -7.68 -3.49
N LYS A 216 9.19 -8.94 -3.75
CA LYS A 216 8.36 -9.69 -2.82
C LYS A 216 9.22 -10.12 -1.64
N ILE A 217 8.72 -9.95 -0.42
CA ILE A 217 9.37 -10.48 0.78
C ILE A 217 8.82 -11.89 1.00
N GLY A 218 9.67 -12.89 0.77
CA GLY A 218 9.35 -14.30 0.92
C GLY A 218 9.47 -14.81 2.36
N PRO A 219 9.24 -16.11 2.58
CA PRO A 219 9.47 -16.76 3.86
C PRO A 219 10.89 -16.49 4.37
N GLY A 220 11.04 -16.28 5.68
CA GLY A 220 12.32 -15.94 6.30
C GLY A 220 12.87 -14.55 5.94
N GLY A 221 12.11 -13.74 5.20
CA GLY A 221 12.50 -12.37 4.83
C GLY A 221 13.38 -12.26 3.58
N ASN A 222 13.53 -13.33 2.79
CA ASN A 222 14.28 -13.30 1.54
C ASN A 222 13.59 -12.39 0.50
N LEU A 223 14.37 -11.58 -0.21
CA LEU A 223 13.85 -10.74 -1.28
C LEU A 223 13.79 -11.54 -2.59
N LEU A 224 12.60 -11.61 -3.17
CA LEU A 224 12.34 -12.27 -4.44
C LEU A 224 12.03 -11.21 -5.51
N GLY A 225 12.43 -11.49 -6.75
CA GLY A 225 12.04 -10.69 -7.91
C GLY A 225 10.52 -10.54 -8.04
N TYR A 226 10.08 -9.48 -8.69
CA TYR A 226 8.66 -9.22 -8.93
C TYR A 226 8.41 -8.81 -10.38
N ASP A 227 8.28 -9.81 -11.24
CA ASP A 227 8.29 -9.60 -12.69
C ASP A 227 6.96 -9.11 -13.26
N LYS A 228 5.92 -9.01 -12.42
CA LYS A 228 4.59 -8.53 -12.82
C LYS A 228 4.57 -7.02 -13.08
N MET A 229 5.52 -6.27 -12.52
CA MET A 229 5.68 -4.83 -12.77
C MET A 229 7.12 -4.56 -13.24
N LYS A 230 7.29 -4.33 -14.54
CA LYS A 230 8.61 -4.11 -15.13
C LYS A 230 9.16 -2.73 -14.76
N THR A 231 8.34 -1.70 -14.93
CA THR A 231 8.68 -0.31 -14.60
C THR A 231 7.45 0.39 -14.07
N THR A 232 7.55 1.00 -12.90
CA THR A 232 6.50 1.84 -12.35
C THR A 232 7.05 3.25 -12.12
N THR A 233 6.34 4.26 -12.63
CA THR A 233 6.68 5.67 -12.47
C THR A 233 5.48 6.40 -11.87
N MET A 234 5.76 7.29 -10.93
CA MET A 234 4.77 8.10 -10.23
C MET A 234 5.08 9.58 -10.42
N TRP A 235 4.05 10.38 -10.58
CA TRP A 235 4.14 11.83 -10.55
C TRP A 235 3.30 12.35 -9.40
N PHE A 236 3.93 13.00 -8.44
CA PHE A 236 3.25 13.69 -7.35
C PHE A 236 3.38 15.19 -7.57
N SER A 237 2.37 15.98 -7.21
CA SER A 237 2.45 17.44 -7.29
C SER A 237 3.62 17.95 -6.46
N ASP A 238 4.37 18.91 -7.01
CA ASP A 238 5.44 19.59 -6.29
C ASP A 238 4.89 20.80 -5.50
N ASP A 239 3.84 20.55 -4.72
CA ASP A 239 3.25 21.50 -3.78
C ASP A 239 3.17 20.90 -2.37
N HIS A 240 2.59 21.62 -1.42
CA HIS A 240 2.44 21.15 -0.05
C HIS A 240 1.50 19.95 0.11
N GLU A 241 0.60 19.68 -0.86
CA GLU A 241 -0.34 18.57 -0.75
C GLU A 241 0.27 17.23 -1.20
N ARG A 242 1.23 17.29 -2.13
CA ARG A 242 1.94 16.13 -2.71
C ARG A 242 0.97 15.10 -3.31
N LEU A 243 -0.09 15.56 -3.98
CA LEU A 243 -1.11 14.69 -4.55
C LEU A 243 -0.57 13.88 -5.74
N PRO A 244 -0.99 12.62 -5.92
CA PRO A 244 -0.58 11.79 -7.04
C PRO A 244 -1.35 12.29 -8.25
N VAL A 245 -0.59 12.76 -9.23
CA VAL A 245 -1.11 13.27 -10.50
C VAL A 245 -1.23 12.12 -11.49
N GLU A 246 -0.26 11.22 -11.52
CA GLU A 246 -0.30 10.02 -12.37
C GLU A 246 0.53 8.87 -11.77
N LEU A 247 0.01 7.65 -11.88
CA LEU A 247 0.77 6.41 -11.71
C LEU A 247 0.79 5.69 -13.05
N ARG A 248 1.96 5.29 -13.51
CA ARG A 248 2.14 4.53 -14.76
C ARG A 248 2.93 3.25 -14.47
N SER A 249 2.41 2.11 -14.90
CA SER A 249 3.11 0.84 -14.76
C SER A 249 3.06 0.04 -16.06
N LYS A 250 4.23 -0.52 -16.45
CA LYS A 250 4.30 -1.54 -17.50
C LYS A 250 4.12 -2.91 -16.87
N VAL A 251 3.01 -3.55 -17.19
CA VAL A 251 2.60 -4.88 -16.73
C VAL A 251 2.44 -5.83 -17.93
N PHE A 252 2.06 -7.08 -17.68
CA PHE A 252 1.93 -8.10 -18.73
C PHE A 252 0.87 -7.76 -19.80
N ILE A 253 -0.16 -7.00 -19.43
CA ILE A 253 -1.20 -6.51 -20.36
C ILE A 253 -0.82 -5.20 -21.07
N GLY A 254 0.40 -4.70 -20.86
CA GLY A 254 0.87 -3.45 -21.45
C GLY A 254 1.00 -2.31 -20.44
N ASP A 255 0.82 -1.09 -20.93
CA ASP A 255 0.99 0.15 -20.17
C ASP A 255 -0.32 0.53 -19.49
N VAL A 256 -0.37 0.46 -18.17
CA VAL A 256 -1.53 0.86 -17.36
C VAL A 256 -1.22 2.20 -16.70
N ARG A 257 -2.15 3.13 -16.79
CA ARG A 257 -2.07 4.45 -16.18
C ARG A 257 -3.26 4.66 -15.25
N ALA A 258 -3.02 5.39 -14.17
CA ALA A 258 -4.05 5.97 -13.32
C ALA A 258 -3.79 7.48 -13.27
N VAL A 259 -4.68 8.27 -13.86
CA VAL A 259 -4.52 9.71 -14.06
C VAL A 259 -5.51 10.43 -13.17
N LEU A 260 -5.05 11.39 -12.36
CA LEU A 260 -5.93 12.23 -11.55
C LEU A 260 -6.79 13.10 -12.47
N VAL A 261 -8.12 12.99 -12.34
CA VAL A 261 -9.10 13.76 -13.13
C VAL A 261 -10.02 14.62 -12.25
N GLY A 262 -10.05 14.39 -10.93
CA GLY A 262 -10.89 15.17 -10.03
C GLY A 262 -10.34 15.24 -8.61
N LYS A 263 -10.51 16.41 -7.97
CA LYS A 263 -10.23 16.67 -6.55
C LYS A 263 -11.41 17.41 -5.94
N LYS A 264 -11.95 16.89 -4.83
CA LYS A 264 -13.03 17.53 -4.06
C LYS A 264 -12.73 17.41 -2.56
N TYR A 265 -12.61 18.55 -1.86
CA TYR A 265 -12.53 18.54 -0.39
C TYR A 265 -13.90 18.22 0.21
N LEU A 266 -13.91 17.55 1.37
CA LEU A 266 -15.10 17.07 2.06
C LEU A 266 -15.35 17.83 3.37
#